data_AF-A0A973TYD4-F1
#
_entry.id   AF-A0A973TYD4-F1
#
_cell.length_a   1.000
_cell.length_b   1.000
_cell.length_c   1.000
_cell.angle_alpha   90.00
_cell.angle_beta   90.00
_cell.angle_gamma   90.00
#
_symmetry.space_group_name_H-M   'P 1'
#
loop_
_entity.id
_entity.type
_entity.pdbx_description
1 polymer ?
#
loop_
_entity_poly.entity_id
_entity_poly.type
_entity_poly.pdbx_seq_one_letter_code
_entity_poly.pdbx_strand_id
1 'polypeptide(L)'
;ATPRPPAAAYLPPQPVDSAASAIAALIAVETDACVAWRGVLERTDDGALRASALDALTVSAVRATRWRKTAGITPTSIAFPGAGVG
;
A
#
# COMPACT_ATOMS: atom_id res chain seq x y z
N ALA A 1 23.53 5.37 -1.93
CA ALA A 1 22.80 6.59 -2.31
C ALA A 1 22.31 7.30 -1.06
N THR A 2 22.29 8.63 -1.04
CA THR A 2 21.76 9.39 0.11
C THR A 2 20.22 9.33 0.10
N PRO A 3 19.56 9.00 1.21
CA PRO A 3 18.09 9.01 1.29
C PRO A 3 17.50 10.39 0.95
N ARG A 4 16.37 10.41 0.26
CA ARG A 4 15.63 11.65 -0.03
C ARG A 4 14.78 12.03 1.19
N PRO A 5 14.94 13.23 1.77
CA PRO A 5 14.09 13.69 2.86
C PRO A 5 12.65 13.95 2.35
N PRO A 6 11.65 13.95 3.25
CA PRO A 6 10.28 14.31 2.89
C PRO A 6 10.20 15.76 2.43
N ALA A 7 9.26 16.06 1.54
CA ALA A 7 8.87 17.42 1.18
C ALA A 7 8.04 18.05 2.32
N ALA A 8 7.97 19.38 2.35
CA ALA A 8 7.20 20.11 3.37
C ALA A 8 5.69 19.80 3.30
N ALA A 9 5.17 19.50 2.12
CA ALA A 9 3.79 19.11 1.89
C ALA A 9 3.66 18.24 0.63
N TYR A 10 2.58 17.46 0.56
CA TYR A 10 2.20 16.66 -0.59
C TYR A 10 0.73 16.92 -0.92
N LEU A 11 0.42 17.01 -2.21
CA LEU A 11 -0.96 17.14 -2.67
C LEU A 11 -1.60 15.75 -2.70
N PRO A 12 -2.79 15.58 -2.09
CA PRO A 12 -3.54 14.35 -2.24
C PRO A 12 -4.02 14.22 -3.70
N PRO A 13 -4.17 12.98 -4.22
CA PRO A 13 -4.57 12.76 -5.60
C PRO A 13 -6.02 13.19 -5.89
N GLN A 14 -6.85 13.30 -4.85
CA GLN A 14 -8.23 13.77 -4.89
C GLN A 14 -8.50 14.66 -3.65
N PRO A 15 -9.44 15.61 -3.71
CA PRO A 15 -9.84 16.41 -2.55
C PRO A 15 -10.28 15.54 -1.36
N VAL A 16 -9.91 15.94 -0.14
CA VAL A 16 -10.25 15.25 1.11
C VAL A 16 -11.02 16.21 2.01
N ASP A 17 -12.34 16.12 1.93
CA ASP A 17 -13.32 17.05 2.52
C ASP A 17 -14.41 16.34 3.35
N SER A 18 -14.41 15.01 3.37
CA SER A 18 -15.39 14.19 4.08
C SER A 18 -14.75 12.91 4.61
N ALA A 19 -15.45 12.22 5.50
CA ALA A 19 -15.00 10.92 5.98
C ALA A 19 -14.86 9.89 4.84
N ALA A 20 -15.74 9.95 3.82
CA ALA A 20 -15.68 9.07 2.67
C ALA A 20 -14.44 9.35 1.80
N SER A 21 -14.16 10.63 1.50
CA SER A 21 -12.97 11.01 0.73
C SER A 21 -11.67 10.76 1.52
N ALA A 22 -11.70 10.87 2.85
CA ALA A 22 -10.57 10.48 3.71
C ALA A 22 -10.29 8.97 3.67
N ILE A 23 -11.33 8.12 3.75
CA ILE A 23 -11.16 6.66 3.63
C ILE A 23 -10.63 6.29 2.24
N ALA A 24 -11.13 6.93 1.18
CA ALA A 24 -10.63 6.72 -0.17
C ALA A 24 -9.14 7.10 -0.30
N ALA A 25 -8.72 8.22 0.29
CA ALA A 25 -7.31 8.63 0.32
C ALA A 25 -6.44 7.62 1.09
N LEU A 26 -6.92 7.08 2.21
CA LEU A 26 -6.21 6.06 2.97
C LEU A 26 -6.06 4.74 2.18
N ILE A 27 -7.10 4.32 1.45
CA ILE A 27 -7.02 3.16 0.56
C ILE A 27 -5.98 3.39 -0.55
N ALA A 28 -5.93 4.59 -1.14
CA ALA A 28 -4.97 4.93 -2.17
C ALA A 28 -3.53 4.88 -1.62
N VAL A 29 -3.24 5.54 -0.50
CA VAL A 29 -1.91 5.55 0.12
C VAL A 29 -1.41 4.13 0.45
N GLU A 30 -2.26 3.30 1.04
CA GLU A 30 -1.86 1.92 1.37
C GLU A 30 -1.69 1.05 0.12
N THR A 31 -2.43 1.33 -0.96
CA THR A 31 -2.26 0.64 -2.24
C THR A 31 -0.96 1.05 -2.93
N ASP A 32 -0.62 2.34 -2.91
CA ASP A 32 0.65 2.84 -3.45
C ASP A 32 1.85 2.30 -2.67
N ALA A 33 1.73 2.21 -1.34
CA ALA A 33 2.75 1.57 -0.51
C ALA A 33 2.94 0.08 -0.88
N CYS A 34 1.87 -0.68 -1.13
CA CYS A 34 1.97 -2.05 -1.61
C CYS A 34 2.75 -2.15 -2.93
N VAL A 35 2.51 -1.22 -3.87
CA VAL A 35 3.22 -1.18 -5.16
C VAL A 35 4.70 -0.85 -4.94
N ALA A 36 5.00 0.14 -4.10
CA ALA A 36 6.39 0.54 -3.81
C ALA A 36 7.19 -0.61 -3.17
N TRP A 37 6.65 -1.29 -2.17
CA TRP A 37 7.33 -2.41 -1.51
C TRP A 37 7.49 -3.62 -2.41
N ARG A 38 6.52 -3.90 -3.29
CA ARG A 38 6.67 -4.93 -4.33
C ARG A 38 7.82 -4.59 -5.26
N GLY A 39 7.97 -3.32 -5.62
CA GLY A 39 9.08 -2.86 -6.44
C GLY A 39 10.45 -3.14 -5.82
N VAL A 40 10.57 -3.13 -4.48
CA VAL A 40 11.79 -3.55 -3.77
C VAL A 40 11.99 -5.07 -3.89
N LEU A 41 10.95 -5.86 -3.62
CA LEU A 41 10.99 -7.33 -3.73
C LEU A 41 11.38 -7.83 -5.13
N GLU A 42 11.03 -7.08 -6.18
CA GLU A 42 11.37 -7.41 -7.57
C GLU A 42 12.82 -7.09 -7.94
N ARG A 43 13.49 -6.19 -7.20
CA ARG A 43 14.77 -5.60 -7.61
C ARG A 43 15.94 -5.94 -6.68
N THR A 44 15.72 -6.75 -5.66
CA THR A 44 16.74 -7.13 -4.70
C THR A 44 16.75 -8.62 -4.40
N ASP A 45 17.96 -9.18 -4.33
CA ASP A 45 18.23 -10.56 -3.90
C ASP A 45 18.71 -10.64 -2.44
N ASP A 46 18.88 -9.49 -1.77
CA ASP A 46 19.24 -9.44 -0.35
C ASP A 46 18.10 -9.97 0.52
N GLY A 47 18.33 -11.09 1.22
CA GLY A 47 17.31 -11.74 2.03
C GLY A 47 16.74 -10.89 3.16
N ALA A 48 17.56 -10.05 3.82
CA ALA A 48 17.11 -9.20 4.91
C ALA A 48 16.26 -8.03 4.39
N LEU A 49 16.65 -7.45 3.26
CA LEU A 49 15.87 -6.40 2.61
C LEU A 49 14.54 -6.95 2.07
N ARG A 50 14.54 -8.15 1.50
CA ARG A 50 13.32 -8.84 1.05
C ARG A 50 12.38 -9.12 2.21
N ALA A 51 12.88 -9.60 3.34
CA ALA A 51 12.06 -9.84 4.53
C ALA A 51 11.40 -8.53 5.03
N SER A 52 12.18 -7.45 5.10
CA SER A 52 11.67 -6.13 5.52
C SER A 52 10.61 -5.58 4.55
N ALA A 53 10.83 -5.73 3.24
CA ALA A 53 9.88 -5.29 2.23
C ALA A 53 8.59 -6.12 2.23
N LEU A 54 8.68 -7.43 2.47
CA LEU A 54 7.51 -8.31 2.57
C LEU A 54 6.64 -7.99 3.79
N ASP A 55 7.26 -7.73 4.95
CA ASP A 55 6.54 -7.32 6.16
C ASP A 55 5.80 -6.00 5.92
N ALA A 56 6.50 -4.99 5.39
CA ALA A 56 5.91 -3.69 5.12
C ALA A 56 4.78 -3.75 4.07
N LEU A 57 4.95 -4.55 3.01
CA LEU A 57 3.89 -4.82 2.03
C LEU A 57 2.67 -5.45 2.71
N THR A 58 2.88 -6.45 3.56
CA THR A 58 1.80 -7.18 4.24
C THR A 58 1.02 -6.25 5.17
N VAL A 59 1.71 -5.41 5.93
CA VAL A 59 1.09 -4.41 6.81
C VAL A 59 0.22 -3.44 6.00
N SER A 60 0.73 -2.90 4.89
CA SER A 60 -0.06 -2.00 4.03
C SER A 60 -1.25 -2.70 3.38
N ALA A 61 -1.10 -3.95 2.93
CA ALA A 61 -2.20 -4.72 2.36
C ALA A 61 -3.34 -4.93 3.38
N VAL A 62 -3.00 -5.29 4.62
CA VAL A 62 -3.97 -5.47 5.71
C VAL A 62 -4.70 -4.15 6.02
N ARG A 63 -3.98 -3.03 6.06
CA ARG A 63 -4.59 -1.71 6.29
C ARG A 63 -5.53 -1.32 5.16
N ALA A 64 -5.11 -1.50 3.90
CA ALA A 64 -5.98 -1.27 2.75
C ALA A 64 -7.27 -2.11 2.82
N THR A 65 -7.16 -3.39 3.20
CA THR A 65 -8.33 -4.27 3.39
C THR A 65 -9.25 -3.81 4.52
N ARG A 66 -8.70 -3.35 5.64
CA ARG A 66 -9.50 -2.78 6.74
C ARG A 66 -10.26 -1.54 6.27
N TRP A 67 -9.62 -0.64 5.53
CA TRP A 67 -10.29 0.56 5.00
C TRP A 67 -11.36 0.23 3.95
N ARG A 68 -11.11 -0.72 3.04
CA ARG A 68 -12.13 -1.20 2.10
C ARG A 68 -13.34 -1.79 2.84
N LYS A 69 -13.10 -2.55 3.92
CA LYS A 69 -14.17 -3.08 4.77
C LYS A 69 -14.99 -1.96 5.41
N THR A 70 -14.35 -0.94 5.97
CA THR A 70 -15.03 0.24 6.55
C THR A 70 -15.84 0.99 5.50
N ALA A 71 -15.36 1.09 4.27
CA ALA A 71 -16.06 1.72 3.15
C ALA A 71 -17.14 0.85 2.48
N GLY A 72 -17.31 -0.41 2.89
CA GLY A 72 -18.22 -1.35 2.24
C GLY A 72 -17.81 -1.75 0.82
N ILE A 73 -16.54 -1.60 0.45
CA ILE A 73 -16.01 -1.89 -0.90
C ILE A 73 -15.71 -3.39 -1.03
N THR A 74 -16.17 -3.98 -2.13
CA THR A 74 -15.91 -5.38 -2.51
C THR A 74 -15.14 -5.45 -3.83
N PRO A 75 -14.09 -6.29 -3.95
CA PRO A 75 -13.54 -7.16 -2.90
C PRO A 75 -12.78 -6.39 -1.82
N THR A 76 -12.89 -6.83 -0.57
CA THR A 76 -12.18 -6.22 0.56
C THR A 76 -10.69 -6.55 0.56
N SER A 77 -10.32 -7.74 0.09
CA SER A 77 -8.94 -8.19 -0.11
C SER A 77 -8.67 -8.40 -1.59
N ILE A 78 -7.51 -7.97 -2.04
CA ILE A 78 -7.02 -8.27 -3.40
C ILE A 78 -6.03 -9.41 -3.27
N ALA A 79 -6.20 -10.45 -4.09
CA ALA A 79 -5.30 -11.59 -4.09
C ALA A 79 -3.86 -11.16 -4.39
N PHE A 80 -2.90 -11.77 -3.70
CA PHE A 80 -1.50 -11.54 -3.99
C PHE A 80 -1.16 -12.07 -5.39
N PRO A 81 -0.51 -11.28 -6.25
CA PRO A 81 -0.12 -11.74 -7.58
C PRO A 81 0.78 -12.99 -7.48
N GLY A 82 0.48 -14.03 -8.26
CA GLY A 82 1.21 -15.30 -8.22
C GLY A 82 0.68 -16.32 -7.21
N ALA A 83 -0.32 -15.98 -6.39
CA ALA A 83 -1.18 -17.00 -5.79
C ALA A 83 -1.94 -17.67 -6.93
N GLY A 84 -1.65 -18.94 -7.21
CA GLY A 84 -2.29 -19.69 -8.29
C GLY A 84 -3.81 -19.58 -8.19
N VAL A 85 -4.46 -19.42 -9.34
CA VAL A 85 -5.88 -19.74 -9.45
C VAL A 85 -6.01 -21.24 -9.18
N GLY A 86 -6.49 -21.57 -7.98
CA GLY A 86 -7.00 -22.90 -7.67
C GLY A 86 -8.39 -23.08 -8.26
#